data_AF-A0A1C3XB11-F1
#
_entry.id   AF-A0A1C3XB11-F1
#
_cell.length_a   1.000
_cell.length_b   1.000
_cell.length_c   1.000
_cell.angle_alpha   90.00
_cell.angle_beta   90.00
_cell.angle_gamma   90.00
#
_symmetry.space_group_name_H-M   'P 1'
#
loop_
_entity.id
_entity.type
_entity.pdbx_description
1 polymer ?
#
loop_
_entity_poly.entity_id
_entity_poly.type
_entity_poly.pdbx_seq_one_letter_code
_entity_poly.pdbx_strand_id
1 'polypeptide(L)' 'MPETRHYEPGFEGGGRNWARFASLIGTCKMNSVEPYAYLCDLFVSLANGHLAKDIDALMPWAYAARIKASQ' A
#
# COMPACT_ATOMS: atom_id res chain seq x y z
N MET A 1 -23.40 34.13 -6.68
CA MET A 1 -23.52 32.70 -6.36
C MET A 1 -22.45 31.97 -7.18
N PRO A 2 -21.41 31.34 -6.61
CA PRO A 2 -20.55 30.46 -7.41
C PRO A 2 -21.15 29.05 -7.44
N GLU A 3 -21.21 28.51 -8.66
CA GLU A 3 -21.68 27.19 -9.06
C GLU A 3 -21.21 26.06 -8.14
N THR A 4 -22.12 25.13 -7.90
CA THR A 4 -21.92 23.88 -7.16
C THR A 4 -20.73 23.09 -7.72
N ARG A 5 -19.66 22.95 -6.92
CA ARG A 5 -18.62 21.93 -7.16
C ARG A 5 -19.32 20.57 -7.24
N HIS A 6 -19.15 19.88 -8.37
CA HIS A 6 -19.55 18.50 -8.54
C HIS A 6 -18.85 17.65 -7.47
N TYR A 7 -19.56 17.33 -6.41
CA TYR A 7 -19.16 16.32 -5.45
C TYR A 7 -19.46 14.98 -6.12
N GLU A 8 -18.45 14.33 -6.69
CA GLU A 8 -18.56 12.98 -7.21
C GLU A 8 -18.44 11.97 -6.05
N PRO A 9 -19.57 11.40 -5.55
CA PRO A 9 -19.56 10.52 -4.41
C PRO A 9 -19.21 9.11 -4.88
N GLY A 10 -18.09 8.56 -4.41
CA GLY A 10 -17.97 7.12 -4.16
C GLY A 10 -17.28 6.23 -5.21
N PHE A 11 -17.26 6.56 -6.50
CA PHE A 11 -16.68 5.65 -7.51
C PHE A 11 -15.19 5.85 -7.78
N GLU A 12 -14.80 7.11 -7.92
CA GLU A 12 -13.42 7.54 -8.21
C GLU A 12 -12.42 7.18 -7.09
N GLY A 13 -12.88 7.06 -5.84
CA GLY A 13 -12.03 6.69 -4.69
C GLY A 13 -11.69 5.20 -4.61
N GLY A 14 -12.62 4.33 -5.02
CA GLY A 14 -12.44 2.87 -4.97
C GLY A 14 -11.49 2.37 -6.05
N GLY A 15 -11.70 2.80 -7.30
CA GLY A 15 -10.84 2.45 -8.43
C GLY A 15 -9.40 2.96 -8.25
N ARG A 16 -9.22 4.19 -7.75
CA ARG A 16 -7.89 4.72 -7.45
C ARG A 16 -7.19 4.01 -6.30
N ASN A 17 -7.91 3.64 -5.24
CA ASN A 17 -7.32 2.82 -4.18
C ASN A 17 -6.90 1.46 -4.72
N TRP A 18 -7.76 0.81 -5.50
CA TRP A 18 -7.44 -0.51 -6.06
C TRP A 18 -6.28 -0.48 -7.04
N ALA A 19 -6.18 0.56 -7.86
CA ALA A 19 -5.01 0.78 -8.72
C ALA A 19 -3.70 0.88 -7.92
N ARG A 20 -3.70 1.57 -6.76
CA ARG A 20 -2.52 1.65 -5.88
C ARG A 20 -2.12 0.28 -5.34
N PHE A 21 -3.09 -0.53 -4.89
CA PHE A 21 -2.83 -1.90 -4.44
C PHE A 21 -2.33 -2.79 -5.58
N ALA A 22 -2.90 -2.69 -6.78
CA ALA A 22 -2.46 -3.45 -7.94
C ALA A 22 -1.01 -3.12 -8.33
N SER A 23 -0.62 -1.84 -8.29
CA SER A 23 0.77 -1.42 -8.48
C SER A 23 1.71 -2.02 -7.44
N LEU A 24 1.33 -1.99 -6.15
CA LEU A 24 2.11 -2.59 -5.06
C LEU A 24 2.31 -4.10 -5.23
N ILE A 25 1.25 -4.82 -5.61
CA ILE A 25 1.32 -6.26 -5.91
C ILE A 25 2.28 -6.51 -7.09
N GLY A 26 2.23 -5.68 -8.14
CA GLY A 26 3.17 -5.73 -9.24
C GLY A 26 4.62 -5.53 -8.79
N THR A 27 4.87 -4.55 -7.92
CA THR A 27 6.19 -4.31 -7.34
C THR A 27 6.67 -5.48 -6.48
N CYS A 28 5.79 -6.13 -5.70
CA CYS A 28 6.14 -7.32 -4.93
C CYS A 28 6.64 -8.44 -5.84
N LYS A 29 5.91 -8.71 -6.93
CA LYS A 29 6.32 -9.71 -7.93
C LYS A 29 7.69 -9.40 -8.55
N MET A 30 7.96 -8.13 -8.87
CA MET A 30 9.26 -7.70 -9.41
C MET A 30 10.42 -7.86 -8.42
N ASN A 31 10.14 -7.79 -7.11
CA ASN A 31 11.14 -7.94 -6.05
C ASN A 31 11.23 -9.36 -5.48
N SER A 32 10.58 -10.34 -6.12
CA SER A 32 10.46 -11.73 -5.63
C SER A 32 9.87 -11.83 -4.21
N VAL A 33 9.00 -10.88 -3.85
CA VAL A 33 8.29 -10.85 -2.58
C VAL A 33 6.90 -11.48 -2.78
N GLU A 34 6.52 -12.34 -1.84
CA GLU A 34 5.19 -12.94 -1.78
C GLU A 34 4.15 -11.84 -1.47
N PRO A 35 3.25 -11.49 -2.41
CA PRO A 35 2.40 -10.31 -2.27
C PRO A 35 1.39 -10.43 -1.12
N TYR A 36 0.91 -11.63 -0.81
CA TYR A 36 -0.05 -11.85 0.25
C TYR A 36 0.58 -11.62 1.64
N ALA A 37 1.76 -12.20 1.89
CA ALA A 37 2.53 -11.97 3.11
C ALA A 37 2.88 -10.49 3.30
N TYR A 38 3.31 -9.80 2.24
CA TYR A 38 3.59 -8.36 2.29
C TYR A 38 2.34 -7.55 2.65
N LEU A 39 1.20 -7.82 2.02
CA LEU A 39 -0.05 -7.12 2.34
C LEU A 39 -0.53 -7.39 3.76
N CYS A 40 -0.42 -8.62 4.25
CA CYS A 40 -0.73 -8.96 5.63
C CYS A 40 0.14 -8.17 6.62
N ASP A 41 1.46 -8.15 6.43
CA ASP A 41 2.38 -7.40 7.31
C ASP A 41 2.15 -5.89 7.23
N LEU A 42 1.82 -5.38 6.03
CA LEU A 42 1.42 -3.99 5.81
C LEU A 42 0.15 -3.64 6.59
N PHE A 43 -0.91 -4.46 6.48
CA PHE A 43 -2.16 -4.23 7.21
C PHE A 43 -1.99 -4.36 8.72
N VAL A 44 -1.19 -5.32 9.20
CA VAL A 44 -0.86 -5.46 10.63
C VAL A 44 -0.10 -4.23 11.13
N SER A 45 0.87 -3.74 10.36
CA SER A 45 1.64 -2.54 10.72
C SER A 45 0.74 -1.30 10.77
N LEU A 46 -0.13 -1.12 9.77
CA LEU A 46 -1.11 -0.04 9.74
C LEU A 46 -2.09 -0.13 10.92
N ALA A 47 -2.59 -1.32 11.24
CA ALA A 47 -3.46 -1.55 12.39
C ALA A 47 -2.76 -1.29 13.74
N ASN A 48 -1.46 -1.58 13.82
CA ASN A 48 -0.61 -1.25 14.97
C ASN A 48 -0.25 0.24 15.06
N GLY A 49 -0.80 1.09 14.18
CA GLY A 49 -0.61 2.53 14.24
C GLY A 49 0.73 3.00 13.67
N HIS A 50 1.33 2.28 12.71
CA HIS A 50 2.46 2.82 11.94
C HIS A 50 2.04 4.14 11.31
N LEU A 51 2.61 5.24 11.80
CA LEU A 51 2.38 6.57 11.27
C LEU A 51 3.00 6.67 9.87
N ALA A 52 2.36 7.44 8.99
CA ALA A 52 2.79 7.68 7.60
C ALA A 52 4.25 8.16 7.45
N LYS A 53 4.90 8.57 8.54
CA LYS A 53 6.32 8.93 8.60
C LYS A 53 7.27 7.75 8.34
N ASP A 54 6.84 6.52 8.63
CA ASP A 54 7.65 5.30 8.50
C ASP A 54 7.22 4.48 7.27
N ILE A 55 6.60 5.13 6.28
CA ILE A 55 6.10 4.45 5.07
C ILE A 55 7.24 3.83 4.24
N ASP A 56 8.45 4.37 4.33
CA ASP A 56 9.63 3.81 3.69
C ASP A 56 9.97 2.40 4.24
N ALA A 57 9.70 2.15 5.52
CA ALA A 57 9.86 0.84 6.13
C ALA A 57 8.78 -0.17 5.71
N LEU A 58 7.65 0.34 5.21
CA LEU A 58 6.53 -0.44 4.70
C LEU A 58 6.66 -0.77 3.22
N MET A 59 7.69 -0.29 2.52
CA MET A 59 7.83 -0.53 1.09
C MET A 59 8.26 -1.97 0.78
N PRO A 60 7.91 -2.51 -0.40
CA PRO A 60 8.17 -3.92 -0.75
C PRO A 60 9.66 -4.29 -0.72
N TRP A 61 10.55 -3.35 -1.04
CA TRP A 61 12.00 -3.56 -0.99
C TRP A 61 12.54 -3.58 0.45
N ALA A 62 11.96 -2.79 1.36
CA ALA A 62 12.31 -2.80 2.78
C ALA A 62 11.84 -4.11 3.44
N TYR A 63 10.64 -4.58 3.08
CA TYR A 63 10.17 -5.90 3.46
C TYR A 63 11.07 -7.01 2.90
N ALA A 64 11.44 -6.96 1.62
CA ALA A 64 12.38 -7.92 1.03
C ALA A 64 13.74 -7.94 1.74
N ALA A 65 14.26 -6.77 2.13
CA ALA A 65 15.49 -6.65 2.88
C ALA A 65 15.34 -7.21 4.30
N ARG A 66 14.22 -6.96 4.99
CA ARG A 66 13.92 -7.51 6.32
C ARG A 66 13.83 -9.03 6.31
N ILE A 67 13.14 -9.60 5.32
CA ILE A 67 13.01 -11.06 5.14
C ILE A 67 14.39 -11.66 4.86
N LYS A 68 15.20 -11.03 4.00
CA LYS A 68 16.58 -11.48 3.74
C LYS A 68 17.51 -11.37 4.95
N ALA A 69 17.34 -10.35 5.79
CA ALA A 69 18.17 -10.16 6.99
C ALA A 69 17.79 -11.12 8.15
N SER A 70 16.60 -11.72 8.09
CA SER A 70 16.11 -12.68 9.08
C SER A 70 16.41 -14.14 8.70
N GLN A 71 17.16 -14.37 7.61
CA GLN A 71 17.47 -15.69 7.06
C GLN A 71 18.92 -16.09 7.32
#